data_AF-A0A2P7TGY5-F1
#
_entry.id   AF-A0A2P7TGY5-F1
#
_cell.length_a   1.000
_cell.length_b   1.000
_cell.length_c   1.000
_cell.angle_alpha   90.00
_cell.angle_beta   90.00
_cell.angle_gamma   90.00
#
_symmetry.space_group_name_H-M   'P 1'
#
loop_
_entity.id
_entity.type
_entity.pdbx_description
1 polymer ?
#
loop_
_entity_poly.entity_id
_entity_poly.type
_entity_poly.pdbx_seq_one_letter_code
_entity_poly.pdbx_strand_id
1 'polypeptide(L)'
;MNTQETLSQLKKLRLNGMHHTYQAMLQLPLHQQPQAHELLAQLLHAETLHRANKRTQLYPARARLCLVNCVTCKAVPFSEEQTLAIGKT
;
A
#
# COMPACT_ATOMS: atom_id res chain seq x y z
N MET A 1 10.10 -17.00 -10.16
CA MET A 1 10.43 -16.09 -9.04
C MET A 1 9.92 -16.74 -7.75
N ASN A 2 10.68 -16.77 -6.66
CA ASN A 2 10.25 -17.44 -5.43
C ASN A 2 9.59 -16.42 -4.49
N THR A 3 8.27 -16.50 -4.33
CA THR A 3 7.46 -15.54 -3.55
C THR A 3 7.79 -15.58 -2.06
N GLN A 4 8.23 -16.73 -1.55
CA GLN A 4 8.66 -16.89 -0.14
C GLN A 4 9.99 -16.19 0.14
N GLU A 5 10.92 -16.21 -0.82
CA GLU A 5 12.18 -15.48 -0.71
C GLU A 5 11.94 -13.97 -0.70
N THR A 6 11.02 -13.47 -1.53
CA THR A 6 10.62 -12.06 -1.52
C THR A 6 10.03 -11.65 -0.16
N LEU A 7 9.18 -12.47 0.45
CA LEU A 7 8.65 -12.21 1.79
C LEU A 7 9.75 -12.15 2.86
N SER A 8 10.72 -13.05 2.80
CA SER A 8 11.88 -13.08 3.70
C SER A 8 12.74 -11.82 3.53
N GLN A 9 12.99 -11.39 2.30
CA GLN A 9 13.72 -10.16 1.99
C GLN A 9 13.01 -8.90 2.50
N LEU A 10 11.69 -8.80 2.33
CA LEU A 10 10.89 -7.69 2.86
C LEU A 10 11.01 -7.56 4.38
N LYS A 11 11.03 -8.71 5.09
CA LYS A 11 11.23 -8.75 6.54
C LYS A 11 12.64 -8.30 6.94
N LYS A 12 13.67 -8.73 6.21
CA LYS A 12 15.07 -8.29 6.41
C LYS A 12 15.23 -6.78 6.25
N LEU A 13 14.53 -6.19 5.28
CA LEU A 13 14.54 -4.74 5.01
C LEU A 13 13.65 -3.92 5.98
N ARG A 14 12.98 -4.57 6.93
CA ARG A 14 12.04 -3.94 7.89
C ARG A 14 10.85 -3.26 7.21
N LEU A 15 10.43 -3.75 6.04
CA LEU A 15 9.28 -3.28 5.28
C LEU A 15 8.02 -4.03 5.71
N ASN A 16 7.64 -3.87 6.97
CA ASN A 16 6.59 -4.67 7.61
C ASN A 16 5.19 -4.39 7.02
N GLY A 17 4.93 -3.16 6.58
CA GLY A 17 3.66 -2.81 5.92
C GLY A 17 3.55 -3.50 4.58
N MET A 18 4.62 -3.43 3.77
CA MET A 18 4.68 -4.16 2.49
C MET A 18 4.56 -5.67 2.68
N HIS A 19 5.26 -6.23 3.67
CA HIS A 19 5.29 -7.68 3.92
C HIS A 19 3.88 -8.24 4.15
N HIS A 20 3.09 -7.61 5.02
CA HIS A 20 1.73 -8.06 5.30
C HIS A 20 0.81 -7.91 4.07
N THR A 21 0.89 -6.78 3.36
CA THR A 21 0.07 -6.55 2.17
C THR A 21 0.43 -7.51 1.04
N TYR A 22 1.72 -7.75 0.80
CA TYR A 22 2.18 -8.71 -0.20
C TYR A 22 1.77 -10.15 0.16
N GLN A 23 1.84 -10.53 1.44
CA GLN A 23 1.35 -11.84 1.90
C GLN A 23 -0.15 -12.00 1.66
N ALA A 24 -0.96 -10.96 1.92
CA ALA A 24 -2.39 -10.98 1.63
C ALA A 24 -2.67 -11.12 0.13
N MET A 25 -1.92 -10.41 -0.72
CA MET A 25 -2.01 -10.50 -2.19
C MET A 25 -1.68 -11.88 -2.75
N LEU A 26 -0.77 -12.62 -2.10
CA LEU A 26 -0.46 -14.00 -2.47
C LEU A 26 -1.57 -14.98 -2.09
N GLN A 27 -2.42 -14.63 -1.11
CA GLN A 27 -3.60 -15.42 -0.74
C GLN A 27 -4.80 -15.15 -1.67
N LEU A 28 -4.77 -14.06 -2.44
CA LEU A 28 -5.82 -13.74 -3.40
C LEU A 28 -5.74 -14.63 -4.65
N PRO A 29 -6.89 -14.98 -5.26
CA PRO A 29 -6.92 -15.69 -6.54
C PRO A 29 -6.17 -14.91 -7.63
N LEU A 30 -5.41 -15.62 -8.48
CA LEU A 30 -4.61 -15.04 -9.58
C LEU A 30 -5.39 -14.08 -10.49
N HIS A 31 -6.69 -14.32 -10.69
CA HIS A 31 -7.54 -13.46 -11.51
C HIS A 31 -7.72 -12.05 -10.91
N GLN A 32 -7.70 -11.92 -9.58
CA GLN A 32 -7.93 -10.66 -8.86
C GLN A 32 -6.62 -9.97 -8.47
N GLN A 33 -5.48 -10.47 -8.95
CA GLN A 33 -4.19 -9.83 -8.66
C GLN A 33 -4.07 -8.53 -9.47
N PRO A 34 -3.76 -7.40 -8.81
CA PRO A 34 -3.61 -6.12 -9.49
C PRO A 34 -2.42 -6.16 -10.46
N GLN A 35 -2.46 -5.29 -11.47
CA GLN A 35 -1.36 -5.14 -12.42
C GLN A 35 -0.06 -4.77 -11.68
N ALA A 36 1.11 -5.11 -12.23
CA ALA A 36 2.39 -4.94 -11.54
C ALA A 36 2.63 -3.51 -10.99
N HIS A 37 2.20 -2.49 -11.74
CA HIS A 37 2.34 -1.09 -11.34
C HIS A 37 1.39 -0.71 -10.19
N GLU A 38 0.15 -1.19 -10.23
CA GLU A 38 -0.85 -0.99 -9.18
C GLU A 38 -0.47 -1.75 -7.90
N LEU A 39 0.03 -2.98 -8.04
CA LEU A 39 0.56 -3.79 -6.95
C LEU A 39 1.66 -3.02 -6.22
N LEU A 40 2.62 -2.48 -6.98
CA LEU A 40 3.75 -1.74 -6.42
C LEU A 40 3.30 -0.45 -5.72
N ALA A 41 2.35 0.29 -6.31
CA ALA A 41 1.75 1.46 -5.70
C ALA A 41 1.04 1.12 -4.37
N GLN A 42 0.28 0.02 -4.33
CA GLN A 42 -0.42 -0.43 -3.11
C GLN A 42 0.57 -0.85 -2.00
N LEU A 43 1.65 -1.54 -2.35
CA LEU A 43 2.71 -1.92 -1.40
C LEU A 43 3.40 -0.68 -0.81
N LEU A 44 3.77 0.30 -1.65
CA LEU A 44 4.39 1.55 -1.21
C LEU A 44 3.45 2.36 -0.30
N HIS A 45 2.17 2.40 -0.66
CA HIS A 45 1.16 3.08 0.14
C HIS A 45 1.01 2.43 1.52
N ALA A 46 0.90 1.10 1.58
CA ALA A 46 0.77 0.35 2.83
C ALA A 46 1.98 0.55 3.77
N GLU A 47 3.19 0.60 3.23
CA GLU A 47 4.40 0.86 4.02
C GLU A 47 4.44 2.28 4.58
N THR A 48 4.07 3.27 3.76
CA THR A 48 3.97 4.67 4.17
C THR A 48 2.98 4.81 5.33
N LEU A 49 1.80 4.20 5.20
CA LEU A 49 0.79 4.16 6.25
C LEU A 49 1.29 3.44 7.51
N HIS A 50 2.01 2.31 7.36
CA HIS A 50 2.55 1.57 8.49
C HIS A 50 3.56 2.42 9.28
N ARG A 51 4.43 3.17 8.60
CA ARG A 51 5.39 4.09 9.24
C ARG A 51 4.71 5.28 9.90
N ALA A 52 3.68 5.84 9.27
CA ALA A 52 2.88 6.91 9.86
C ALA A 52 2.16 6.41 11.12
N ASN A 53 1.49 5.28 11.06
CA ASN A 53 0.80 4.66 12.19
C ASN A 53 1.74 4.30 13.33
N LYS A 54 2.97 3.84 13.04
CA LYS A 54 3.97 3.59 14.08
C LYS A 54 4.36 4.86 14.84
N ARG A 55 4.36 6.03 14.18
CA ARG A 55 4.58 7.33 14.83
C ARG A 55 3.37 7.77 15.65
N THR A 56 2.16 7.53 15.15
CA THR A 56 0.90 7.88 15.81
C THR A 56 0.59 7.01 17.03
N GLN A 57 1.08 5.76 17.07
CA GLN A 57 0.92 4.83 18.20
C GLN A 57 1.61 5.27 19.50
N LEU A 58 2.38 6.36 19.49
CA LEU A 58 2.94 6.98 20.71
C LEU A 58 1.94 7.89 21.44
N TYR A 59 0.72 8.10 20.90
CA TYR A 59 -0.34 8.88 21.55
C TYR A 59 -1.69 8.13 21.74
N PRO A 60 -1.77 6.94 22.36
CA PRO A 60 -3.04 6.36 22.72
C PRO A 60 -3.30 6.55 24.23
N ALA A 61 -3.55 7.78 24.67
CA ALA A 61 -3.96 8.04 26.05
C ALA A 61 -5.12 9.03 26.24
N ARG A 62 -5.54 9.80 25.22
CA ARG A 62 -6.47 10.92 25.48
C ARG A 62 -7.48 11.30 24.38
N ALA A 63 -7.78 10.44 23.41
CA ALA A 63 -8.81 10.72 22.41
C ALA A 63 -9.95 9.69 22.45
N ARG A 64 -10.81 9.81 23.47
CA ARG A 64 -12.24 9.46 23.29
C ARG A 64 -12.82 10.70 22.58
N LEU A 65 -13.43 10.57 21.40
CA LEU A 65 -13.64 11.61 20.37
C LEU A 65 -12.33 11.93 19.62
N CYS A 66 -12.16 11.72 18.31
CA CYS A 66 -13.13 11.82 17.22
C CYS A 66 -12.93 10.67 16.22
N LEU A 67 -13.88 9.75 16.15
CA LEU A 67 -13.96 8.66 15.17
C LEU A 67 -14.61 9.08 13.84
N VAL A 68 -14.72 10.38 13.54
CA VAL A 68 -15.62 10.86 12.47
C VAL A 68 -14.93 11.58 11.31
N ASN A 69 -13.68 12.03 11.40
CA ASN A 69 -13.13 12.88 10.33
C ASN A 69 -11.65 12.72 9.96
N CYS A 70 -11.03 11.56 10.18
CA CYS A 70 -9.75 11.27 9.49
C CYS A 70 -10.02 10.73 8.08
N VAL A 71 -10.65 11.58 7.26
CA VAL A 71 -10.84 11.46 5.81
C VAL A 71 -9.57 11.95 5.08
N THR A 72 -8.41 11.98 5.74
CA THR A 72 -7.13 12.17 5.06
C THR A 72 -6.55 10.86 4.51
N CYS A 73 -7.39 9.83 4.34
CA CYS A 73 -7.20 8.82 3.30
C CYS A 73 -7.57 9.39 1.92
N LYS A 74 -7.03 10.56 1.54
CA LYS A 74 -6.93 11.03 0.16
C LYS A 74 -5.73 11.98 0.02
N ALA A 75 -4.65 11.48 -0.58
CA ALA A 75 -3.82 12.16 -1.57
C ALA A 75 -2.52 11.38 -1.77
N VAL A 76 -2.55 10.36 -2.66
CA VAL A 76 -1.43 10.19 -3.58
C VAL A 76 -1.83 11.00 -4.81
N PRO A 77 -1.25 12.17 -5.09
CA PRO A 77 -1.18 12.63 -6.46
C PRO A 77 -0.10 11.79 -7.14
N PHE A 78 -0.51 10.74 -7.84
CA PHE A 78 0.32 10.15 -8.87
C PHE A 78 0.09 11.01 -10.12
N SER A 79 0.89 12.07 -10.25
CA SER A 79 0.87 12.89 -11.45
C SER A 79 1.53 12.14 -12.61
N GLU A 80 0.82 12.21 -13.74
CA GLU A 80 1.33 12.16 -15.11
C GLU A 80 1.82 10.80 -15.62
N GLU A 81 1.04 10.15 -16.49
CA GLU A 81 1.15 10.35 -17.95
C GLU A 81 0.20 9.44 -18.75
N GLN A 82 -0.35 10.04 -19.82
CA GLN A 82 -0.77 9.43 -21.07
C GLN A 82 -1.92 8.40 -21.05
N THR A 83 -3.14 8.90 -21.22
CA THR A 83 -4.15 8.17 -22.01
C THR A 83 -4.33 8.84 -23.37
N LEU A 84 -3.76 8.17 -24.38
CA LEU A 84 -4.50 7.74 -25.56
C LEU A 84 -4.97 8.85 -26.52
N ALA A 85 -4.02 9.47 -27.21
CA ALA A 85 -4.24 10.03 -28.55
C ALA A 85 -3.77 9.04 -29.62
N ILE A 86 -4.53 7.96 -29.84
CA ILE A 86 -4.41 7.15 -31.06
C ILE A 86 -5.78 6.57 -31.43
N GLY A 87 -6.31 7.00 -32.58
CA GLY A 87 -7.54 6.49 -33.19
C GLY A 87 -8.44 7.62 -33.72
N LYS A 88 -8.22 8.13 -34.94
CA LYS A 88 -9.00 7.78 -36.16
C LYS A 88 -10.48 8.21 -36.00
N THR A 89 -11.03 9.17 -36.75
CA THR A 89 -11.07 9.34 -38.22
C THR A 89 -11.62 10.74 -38.51
#